data_AF-A0A4W5JQ62-F1
#
_entry.id   AF-A0A4W5JQ62-F1
#
_cell.length_a   1.000
_cell.length_b   1.000
_cell.length_c   1.000
_cell.angle_alpha   90.00
_cell.angle_beta   90.00
_cell.angle_gamma   90.00
#
_symmetry.space_group_name_H-M   'P 1'
#
loop_
_entity.id
_entity.type
_entity.pdbx_description
1 polymer ?
#
loop_
_entity_poly.entity_id
_entity_poly.type
_entity_poly.pdbx_seq_one_letter_code
_entity_poly.pdbx_strand_id
1 'polypeptide(L)'
;RGLYGGGEGQTWDKEFQCKGKESLLLDCNTSDRENNTCLPGNAVGLTCSEPDDVRLVGGSSRCAGGVERYDQGEWRTVGAEDWDQKDVAAVVCRQLGCGSTFSVLPGNTTKGFRVLCSGPESSLRECWRLFVDLLPGLTVICSGNQYIRIIIN
;
A
#
# COMPACT_ATOMS: atom_id res chain seq x y z
N ARG A 1 8.91 25.85 7.93
CA ARG A 1 9.74 24.99 7.04
C ARG A 1 8.86 23.79 6.67
N GLY A 2 8.28 23.80 5.47
CA GLY A 2 7.41 22.72 4.97
C GLY A 2 8.21 21.43 4.70
N LEU A 3 7.54 20.29 4.83
CA LEU A 3 8.14 18.95 4.75
C LEU A 3 8.51 18.51 3.33
N TYR A 4 7.94 19.16 2.32
CA TYR A 4 8.24 18.93 0.91
C TYR A 4 8.88 20.21 0.36
N GLY A 5 10.06 20.08 -0.24
CA GLY A 5 10.88 21.19 -0.72
C GLY A 5 10.08 22.18 -1.59
N GLY A 6 10.52 23.44 -1.62
CA GLY A 6 9.86 24.51 -2.36
C GLY A 6 9.86 24.26 -3.86
N GLY A 7 8.88 23.52 -4.34
CA GLY A 7 8.58 23.42 -5.76
C GLY A 7 7.96 24.73 -6.25
N GLU A 8 8.31 25.15 -7.46
CA GLU A 8 7.67 26.25 -8.20
C GLU A 8 6.24 25.87 -8.63
N GLY A 9 5.38 25.57 -7.65
CA GLY A 9 3.95 25.41 -7.84
C GLY A 9 3.24 26.74 -7.60
N GLN A 10 2.13 26.96 -8.31
CA GLN A 10 1.24 28.09 -8.05
C GLN A 10 0.89 28.10 -6.55
N THR A 11 1.27 29.17 -5.85
CA THR A 11 0.97 29.34 -4.43
C THR A 11 -0.41 29.97 -4.31
N TRP A 12 -1.29 29.31 -3.56
CA TRP A 12 -2.65 29.78 -3.35
C TRP A 12 -2.73 30.40 -1.96
N ASP A 13 -3.15 31.66 -1.88
CA ASP A 13 -3.28 32.40 -0.61
C ASP A 13 -4.60 32.11 0.12
N LYS A 14 -5.09 30.87 0.03
CA LYS A 14 -6.40 30.47 0.56
C LYS A 14 -6.28 29.43 1.66
N GLU A 15 -7.04 29.63 2.74
CA GLU A 15 -7.26 28.62 3.75
C GLU A 15 -8.50 27.78 3.38
N PHE A 16 -8.32 26.47 3.23
CA PHE A 16 -9.40 25.55 2.89
C PHE A 16 -10.05 24.99 4.17
N GLN A 17 -11.30 25.35 4.41
CA GLN A 17 -12.11 24.89 5.55
C GLN A 17 -13.10 23.81 5.11
N CYS A 18 -12.56 22.63 4.77
CA CYS A 18 -13.36 21.49 4.29
C CYS A 18 -14.16 20.82 5.43
N LYS A 19 -15.37 20.36 5.11
CA LYS A 19 -16.24 19.58 6.02
C LYS A 19 -16.06 18.06 5.84
N GLY A 20 -15.41 17.63 4.77
CA GLY A 20 -15.14 16.22 4.44
C GLY A 20 -16.17 15.56 3.53
N LYS A 21 -17.04 16.34 2.88
CA LYS A 21 -18.04 15.84 1.89
C LYS A 21 -17.78 16.36 0.47
N GLU A 22 -16.82 17.26 0.34
CA GLU A 22 -16.40 17.90 -0.89
C GLU A 22 -15.72 16.88 -1.82
N SER A 23 -15.96 17.00 -3.12
CA SER A 23 -15.33 16.12 -4.13
C SER A 23 -14.02 16.72 -4.65
N LEU A 24 -13.92 18.04 -4.66
CA LEU A 24 -12.71 18.78 -5.01
C LEU A 24 -12.33 19.70 -3.85
N LEU A 25 -11.02 19.98 -3.69
CA LEU A 25 -10.52 20.93 -2.69
C LEU A 25 -11.12 22.34 -2.91
N LEU A 26 -11.44 22.68 -4.16
CA LEU A 26 -12.07 23.94 -4.56
C LEU A 26 -13.54 24.06 -4.12
N ASP A 27 -14.18 22.95 -3.77
CA ASP A 27 -15.57 22.95 -3.28
C ASP A 27 -15.63 23.29 -1.78
N CYS A 28 -14.47 23.28 -1.10
CA CYS A 28 -14.40 23.64 0.31
C CYS A 28 -14.64 25.13 0.51
N ASN A 29 -15.20 25.49 1.65
CA ASN A 29 -15.31 26.90 2.02
C ASN A 29 -13.90 27.49 2.12
N THR A 30 -13.66 28.61 1.43
CA THR A 30 -12.40 29.32 1.51
C THR A 30 -12.60 30.63 2.25
N SER A 31 -11.79 30.90 3.25
CA SER A 31 -11.69 32.24 3.82
C SER A 31 -10.47 32.95 3.23
N ASP A 32 -10.67 34.16 2.75
CA ASP A 32 -9.57 35.07 2.48
C ASP A 32 -9.00 35.50 3.82
N ARG A 33 -7.73 35.21 4.07
CA ARG A 33 -7.08 35.61 5.32
C ARG A 33 -6.85 37.12 5.26
N GLU A 34 -7.42 37.88 6.21
CA GLU A 34 -7.08 39.28 6.40
C GLU A 34 -5.55 39.38 6.59
N ASN A 35 -4.85 39.90 5.57
CA ASN A 35 -3.40 39.80 5.30
C ASN A 35 -3.00 38.60 4.43
N ASN A 36 -3.19 38.77 3.11
CA ASN A 36 -2.84 37.90 1.97
C ASN A 36 -1.37 37.44 1.88
N THR A 37 -0.75 36.98 2.97
CA THR A 37 0.64 36.55 2.96
C THR A 37 0.81 35.18 3.59
N CYS A 38 0.82 34.16 2.74
CA CYS A 38 1.45 32.89 3.07
C CYS A 38 2.97 33.09 3.11
N LEU A 39 3.56 33.02 4.31
CA LEU A 39 5.01 33.13 4.45
C LEU A 39 5.70 31.98 3.68
N PRO A 40 6.81 32.24 2.97
CA PRO A 40 7.63 31.20 2.34
C PRO A 40 7.99 30.11 3.36
N GLY A 41 7.56 28.87 3.09
CA GLY A 41 7.81 27.72 3.97
C GLY A 41 6.64 27.29 4.88
N ASN A 42 5.44 27.86 4.68
CA ASN A 42 4.16 27.38 5.24
C ASN A 42 3.38 26.46 4.28
N ALA A 43 4.06 25.88 3.29
CA ALA A 43 3.44 24.92 2.39
C ALA A 43 2.94 23.69 3.17
N VAL A 44 1.66 23.35 2.95
CA VAL A 44 1.05 22.12 3.46
C VAL A 44 1.26 21.03 2.42
N GLY A 45 1.87 19.92 2.84
CA GLY A 45 1.91 18.68 2.06
C GLY A 45 0.81 17.74 2.52
N LEU A 46 0.16 17.06 1.59
CA LEU A 46 -0.80 16.00 1.88
C LEU A 46 -0.19 14.67 1.46
N THR A 47 -0.42 13.63 2.27
CA THR A 47 -0.16 12.24 1.89
C THR A 47 -1.48 11.51 1.93
N CYS A 48 -1.94 11.03 0.77
CA CYS A 48 -3.17 10.25 0.70
C CYS A 48 -2.91 8.84 1.21
N SER A 49 -3.81 8.32 2.06
CA SER A 49 -3.92 6.88 2.28
C SER A 49 -4.52 6.28 1.02
N GLU A 50 -3.74 5.50 0.28
CA GLU A 50 -4.28 4.75 -0.85
C GLU A 50 -5.22 3.65 -0.34
N PRO A 51 -6.31 3.32 -1.06
CA PRO A 51 -7.11 2.14 -0.74
C PRO A 51 -6.21 0.92 -0.67
N ASP A 52 -6.44 0.02 0.29
CA ASP A 52 -5.71 -1.25 0.40
C ASP A 52 -5.79 -1.99 -0.94
N ASP A 53 -4.72 -1.88 -1.74
CA ASP A 53 -4.65 -2.49 -3.06
C ASP A 53 -4.17 -3.94 -2.99
N VAL A 54 -3.95 -4.48 -1.79
CA VAL A 54 -3.49 -5.84 -1.54
C VAL A 54 -4.44 -6.54 -0.58
N ARG A 55 -4.77 -7.80 -0.86
CA ARG A 55 -5.57 -8.66 0.03
C ARG A 55 -5.05 -10.09 0.04
N LEU A 56 -5.31 -10.79 1.15
CA LEU A 56 -5.08 -12.22 1.28
C LEU A 56 -6.42 -12.97 1.19
N VAL A 57 -6.52 -13.93 0.27
CA VAL A 57 -7.75 -14.69 0.02
C VAL A 57 -7.60 -16.17 0.36
N GLY A 58 -8.68 -16.80 0.82
CA GLY A 58 -8.73 -18.25 1.04
C GLY A 58 -7.89 -18.80 2.18
N GLY A 59 -7.31 -17.95 3.05
CA GLY A 59 -6.61 -18.39 4.25
C GLY A 59 -7.45 -18.30 5.54
N SER A 60 -6.86 -18.75 6.65
CA SER A 60 -7.54 -18.88 7.95
C SER A 60 -7.63 -17.57 8.76
N SER A 61 -6.98 -16.50 8.31
CA SER A 61 -6.97 -15.20 8.98
C SER A 61 -6.71 -14.05 8.01
N ARG A 62 -6.87 -12.80 8.46
CA ARG A 62 -6.48 -11.60 7.69
C ARG A 62 -4.99 -11.54 7.31
N CYS A 63 -4.15 -12.35 7.95
CA CYS A 63 -2.70 -12.39 7.78
C CYS A 63 -2.23 -13.70 7.12
N ALA A 64 -3.15 -14.48 6.53
CA ALA A 64 -2.83 -15.71 5.82
C ALA A 64 -3.71 -15.86 4.57
N GLY A 65 -3.11 -16.24 3.43
CA GLY A 65 -3.86 -16.55 2.22
C GLY A 65 -3.09 -16.30 0.92
N GLY A 66 -3.75 -16.55 -0.21
CA GLY A 66 -3.25 -16.21 -1.54
C GLY A 66 -3.20 -14.70 -1.73
N VAL A 67 -2.11 -14.20 -2.29
CA VAL A 67 -1.87 -12.76 -2.47
C VAL A 67 -2.56 -12.28 -3.74
N GLU A 68 -3.44 -11.30 -3.59
CA GLU A 68 -4.02 -10.57 -4.72
C GLU A 68 -3.74 -9.08 -4.59
N ARG A 69 -3.47 -8.46 -5.74
CA ARG A 69 -3.32 -7.00 -5.84
C ARG A 69 -4.32 -6.45 -6.86
N TYR A 70 -4.95 -5.33 -6.52
CA TYR A 70 -5.84 -4.61 -7.42
C TYR A 70 -5.01 -3.93 -8.51
N ASP A 71 -5.26 -4.31 -9.74
CA ASP A 71 -4.43 -3.94 -10.86
C ASP A 71 -5.25 -3.85 -12.15
N GLN A 72 -5.15 -2.71 -12.84
CA GLN A 72 -5.88 -2.42 -14.09
C GLN A 72 -7.40 -2.66 -13.96
N GLY A 73 -7.99 -2.31 -12.82
CA GLY A 73 -9.44 -2.41 -12.59
C GLY A 73 -9.94 -3.77 -12.10
N GLU A 74 -9.05 -4.74 -11.87
CA GLU A 74 -9.41 -6.08 -11.40
C GLU A 74 -8.44 -6.60 -10.33
N TRP A 75 -8.93 -7.51 -9.49
CA TRP A 75 -8.05 -8.26 -8.58
C TRP A 75 -7.29 -9.33 -9.36
N ARG A 76 -5.96 -9.33 -9.24
CA ARG A 76 -5.10 -10.31 -9.90
C ARG A 76 -4.18 -10.98 -8.90
N THR A 77 -3.92 -12.27 -9.12
CA THR A 77 -3.00 -13.06 -8.30
C THR A 77 -1.58 -12.53 -8.44
N VAL A 78 -0.86 -12.39 -7.33
CA VAL A 78 0.56 -12.03 -7.34
C VAL A 78 1.38 -13.30 -7.26
N GLY A 79 2.34 -13.46 -8.17
CA GLY A 79 3.37 -14.49 -8.13
C GLY A 79 4.77 -13.89 -8.00
N ALA A 80 5.72 -14.72 -7.58
CA ALA A 80 7.13 -14.35 -7.42
C ALA A 80 8.02 -15.55 -7.75
N GLU A 81 9.22 -15.28 -8.26
CA GLU A 81 10.25 -16.33 -8.43
C GLU A 81 10.67 -16.89 -7.07
N ASP A 82 11.11 -18.15 -7.02
CA ASP A 82 11.48 -18.82 -5.77
C ASP A 82 12.50 -18.05 -4.93
N TRP A 83 13.42 -17.35 -5.59
CA TRP A 83 14.45 -16.54 -4.93
C TRP A 83 13.92 -15.21 -4.37
N ASP A 84 12.77 -14.73 -4.84
CA ASP A 84 12.15 -13.44 -4.49
C ASP A 84 10.90 -13.58 -3.60
N GLN A 85 10.34 -14.79 -3.49
CA GLN A 85 9.16 -15.10 -2.68
C GLN A 85 9.22 -14.55 -1.24
N LYS A 86 10.41 -14.55 -0.63
CA LYS A 86 10.60 -14.04 0.74
C LYS A 86 10.48 -12.53 0.81
N ASP A 87 11.06 -11.81 -0.15
CA ASP A 87 11.05 -10.36 -0.19
C ASP A 87 9.63 -9.88 -0.49
N VAL A 88 8.96 -10.48 -1.48
CA VAL A 88 7.54 -10.20 -1.78
C VAL A 88 6.64 -10.45 -0.57
N ALA A 89 6.82 -11.58 0.12
CA ALA A 89 6.03 -11.87 1.32
C ALA A 89 6.30 -10.89 2.46
N ALA A 90 7.55 -10.45 2.64
CA ALA A 90 7.90 -9.46 3.67
C ALA A 90 7.23 -8.11 3.38
N VAL A 91 7.24 -7.68 2.12
CA VAL A 91 6.52 -6.48 1.67
C VAL A 91 5.02 -6.61 1.93
N VAL A 92 4.41 -7.75 1.59
CA VAL A 92 2.97 -8.01 1.84
C VAL A 92 2.62 -7.97 3.33
N CYS A 93 3.39 -8.67 4.17
CA CYS A 93 3.14 -8.71 5.61
C CYS A 93 3.31 -7.33 6.27
N ARG A 94 4.29 -6.55 5.80
CA ARG A 94 4.48 -5.16 6.23
C ARG A 94 3.34 -4.26 5.77
N GLN A 95 2.96 -4.33 4.49
CA GLN A 95 1.89 -3.53 3.91
C GLN A 95 0.55 -3.76 4.62
N LEU A 96 0.25 -5.00 5.02
CA LEU A 96 -0.98 -5.36 5.73
C LEU A 96 -0.92 -5.12 7.26
N GLY A 97 0.23 -4.68 7.80
CA GLY A 97 0.43 -4.53 9.24
C GLY A 97 0.31 -5.85 10.01
N CYS A 98 0.75 -6.96 9.39
CA CYS A 98 0.68 -8.32 9.91
C CYS A 98 2.00 -8.81 10.54
N GLY A 99 3.01 -7.93 10.67
CA GLY A 99 4.32 -8.26 11.21
C GLY A 99 5.26 -8.86 10.15
N SER A 100 6.08 -9.84 10.54
CA SER A 100 7.04 -10.50 9.65
C SER A 100 6.42 -11.69 8.90
N THR A 101 7.07 -12.12 7.82
CA THR A 101 6.74 -13.36 7.11
C THR A 101 7.05 -14.57 7.98
N PHE A 102 6.09 -15.48 8.12
CA PHE A 102 6.29 -16.77 8.78
C PHE A 102 6.57 -17.87 7.76
N SER A 103 5.76 -17.96 6.69
CA SER A 103 5.95 -18.95 5.64
C SER A 103 5.40 -18.48 4.30
N VAL A 104 5.97 -19.04 3.23
CA VAL A 104 5.55 -18.82 1.84
C VAL A 104 5.30 -20.17 1.18
N LEU A 105 4.21 -20.27 0.43
CA LEU A 105 3.78 -21.49 -0.24
C LEU A 105 3.35 -21.18 -1.68
N PRO A 106 3.52 -22.13 -2.62
CA PRO A 106 2.88 -22.05 -3.92
C PRO A 106 1.36 -22.05 -3.76
N GLY A 107 0.71 -21.16 -4.49
CA GLY A 107 -0.73 -20.98 -4.58
C GLY A 107 -1.24 -21.21 -5.99
N ASN A 108 -2.56 -21.17 -6.14
CA ASN A 108 -3.19 -21.33 -7.44
C ASN A 108 -3.15 -20.01 -8.23
N THR A 109 -2.99 -20.09 -9.55
CA THR A 109 -2.98 -18.92 -10.44
C THR A 109 -4.13 -19.01 -11.42
N THR A 110 -5.05 -18.05 -11.38
CA THR A 110 -6.12 -17.92 -12.39
C THR A 110 -5.77 -16.83 -13.40
N LYS A 111 -5.59 -15.59 -12.93
CA LYS A 111 -5.19 -14.42 -13.73
C LYS A 111 -4.24 -13.59 -12.89
N GLY A 112 -2.95 -13.75 -13.13
CA GLY A 112 -1.91 -13.17 -12.27
C GLY A 112 -0.88 -12.34 -13.02
N PHE A 113 0.02 -11.76 -12.23
CA PHE A 113 1.23 -11.15 -12.73
C PHE A 113 2.36 -11.43 -11.74
N ARG A 114 3.60 -11.27 -12.22
CA ARG A 114 4.78 -11.37 -11.38
C ARG A 114 5.17 -10.01 -10.84
N VAL A 115 5.66 -10.02 -9.61
CA VAL A 115 6.41 -8.90 -9.05
C VAL A 115 7.83 -9.35 -8.72
N LEU A 116 8.73 -8.39 -8.71
CA LEU A 116 10.08 -8.54 -8.22
C LEU A 116 10.34 -7.46 -7.18
N CYS A 117 10.59 -7.85 -5.93
CA CYS A 117 10.92 -6.92 -4.86
C CYS A 117 12.42 -6.98 -4.54
N SER A 118 12.94 -5.95 -3.90
CA SER A 118 14.31 -5.93 -3.36
C SER A 118 14.35 -6.13 -1.84
N GLY A 119 13.19 -6.08 -1.18
CA GLY A 119 13.00 -6.29 0.25
C GLY A 119 12.63 -5.05 1.08
N PRO A 120 13.19 -3.83 0.85
CA PRO A 120 12.88 -2.65 1.66
C PRO A 120 11.56 -1.95 1.29
N GLU A 121 10.90 -2.33 0.21
CA GLU A 121 9.67 -1.68 -0.30
C GLU A 121 8.53 -1.67 0.71
N SER A 122 7.85 -0.55 0.91
CA SER A 122 6.74 -0.52 1.87
C SER A 122 5.43 -1.08 1.30
N SER A 123 5.34 -1.17 -0.03
CA SER A 123 4.17 -1.65 -0.76
C SER A 123 4.56 -2.45 -2.00
N LEU A 124 3.72 -3.42 -2.41
CA LEU A 124 3.88 -4.16 -3.67
C LEU A 124 3.88 -3.26 -4.92
N ARG A 125 3.43 -2.00 -4.83
CA ARG A 125 3.52 -1.03 -5.93
C ARG A 125 4.94 -0.56 -6.23
N GLU A 126 5.80 -0.57 -5.23
CA GLU A 126 7.20 -0.16 -5.38
C GLU A 126 8.04 -1.28 -6.02
N CYS A 127 7.54 -2.52 -5.99
CA CYS A 127 8.18 -3.67 -6.63
C CYS A 127 8.02 -3.63 -8.16
N TRP A 128 9.01 -4.17 -8.87
CA TRP A 128 8.96 -4.22 -10.33
C TRP A 128 7.94 -5.23 -10.82
N ARG A 129 6.99 -4.76 -11.63
CA ARG A 129 6.00 -5.63 -12.28
C ARG A 129 6.55 -6.28 -13.55
N LEU A 130 6.34 -7.59 -13.68
CA LEU A 130 6.71 -8.39 -14.84
C LEU A 130 5.45 -8.98 -15.52
N PHE A 131 5.28 -8.68 -16.82
CA PHE A 131 4.13 -9.09 -17.65
C PHE A 131 4.36 -10.43 -18.39
N VAL A 132 4.85 -11.46 -17.70
CA VAL A 132 5.08 -12.79 -18.29
C VAL A 132 4.37 -13.87 -17.48
N ASP A 133 3.62 -14.72 -18.19
CA ASP A 133 2.60 -15.63 -17.65
C ASP A 133 3.11 -16.74 -16.70
N LEU A 134 2.29 -16.94 -15.65
CA LEU A 134 2.06 -18.13 -14.83
C LEU A 134 3.24 -18.80 -14.14
N LEU A 135 3.79 -18.11 -13.14
CA LEU A 135 4.22 -18.84 -11.94
C LEU A 135 2.99 -19.21 -11.09
N PRO A 136 3.09 -20.22 -10.21
CA PRO A 136 2.10 -20.42 -9.15
C PRO A 136 1.91 -19.12 -8.37
N GLY A 137 0.67 -18.88 -7.94
CA GLY A 137 0.32 -17.73 -7.14
C GLY A 137 1.10 -17.77 -5.83
N LEU A 138 1.26 -16.65 -5.17
CA LEU A 138 1.92 -16.62 -3.88
C LEU A 138 0.89 -16.83 -2.78
N THR A 139 1.12 -17.79 -1.88
CA THR A 139 0.40 -17.89 -0.60
C THR A 139 1.32 -17.46 0.52
N VAL A 140 0.90 -16.49 1.32
CA VAL A 140 1.70 -15.93 2.41
C VAL A 140 1.00 -16.19 3.74
N ILE A 141 1.78 -16.58 4.74
CA ILE A 141 1.37 -16.59 6.15
C ILE A 141 2.32 -15.66 6.88
N CYS A 142 1.78 -14.59 7.43
CA CYS A 142 2.51 -13.68 8.30
C CYS A 142 2.36 -14.13 9.75
N SER A 143 3.29 -13.73 10.62
CA SER A 143 3.23 -14.03 12.04
C SER A 143 1.90 -13.59 12.68
N GLY A 144 1.30 -12.51 12.17
CA GLY A 144 0.16 -11.86 12.78
C GLY A 144 0.55 -11.25 14.14
N ASN A 145 -0.21 -10.28 14.63
CA ASN A 145 -0.13 -9.90 16.04
C ASN A 145 -0.80 -10.97 16.92
N GLN A 146 -0.31 -12.23 16.91
CA GLN A 146 -0.86 -13.29 17.75
C GLN A 146 0.22 -14.07 18.49
N TYR A 147 0.11 -13.99 19.82
CA TYR A 147 0.68 -14.90 20.80
C TYR A 147 0.43 -16.36 20.39
N ILE A 148 1.51 -17.13 20.34
CA ILE A 148 1.48 -18.57 20.10
C ILE A 148 0.59 -19.24 21.17
N ARG A 149 -0.52 -19.86 20.78
CA ARG A 149 -1.23 -20.82 21.65
C ARG A 149 -0.59 -22.19 21.47
N ILE A 150 0.30 -22.55 22.40
CA ILE A 150 0.79 -23.93 22.54
C ILE A 150 -0.30 -24.71 23.27
N ILE A 151 -0.90 -25.70 22.61
CA ILE A 151 -1.69 -26.74 23.29
C ILE A 151 -0.72 -27.86 23.63
N ILE A 152 -0.45 -28.05 24.92
CA ILE A 152 0.28 -29.22 25.43
C ILE A 152 -0.78 -30.30 25.68
N ASN A 153 -0.65 -31.45 25.00
CA ASN A 153 -1.43 -32.66 25.29
C ASN A 153 -0.84 -33.40 26.48
#